data_AF-A0A850Q4T6-F1
#
_entry.id   AF-A0A850Q4T6-F1
#
_cell.length_a   1.000
_cell.length_b   1.000
_cell.length_c   1.000
_cell.angle_alpha   90.00
_cell.angle_beta   90.00
_cell.angle_gamma   90.00
#
_symmetry.space_group_name_H-M   'P 1'
#
loop_
_entity.id
_entity.type
_entity.pdbx_description
1 polymer ?
#
loop_
_entity_poly.entity_id
_entity_poly.type
_entity_poly.pdbx_seq_one_letter_code
_entity_poly.pdbx_strand_id
1 'polypeptide(L)'
;MIKFDPPFEERETDDLIIIRKSDNSDWQPEAKEEAKKELFKRGLDELQIDNRYSELEIQFTEILNIEIKLAAEEDYSFLEKIWIIMFWPKEVFHEWSLKRDGYILKAKHRLQLIGIGMIIYILLIISSL
;
A
#
# COMPACT_ATOMS: atom_id res chain seq x y z
N MET A 1 -8.53 11.49 -32.55
CA MET A 1 -7.19 11.15 -32.02
C MET A 1 -7.33 11.06 -30.53
N ILE A 2 -6.96 9.93 -29.93
CA ILE A 2 -6.86 9.82 -28.47
C ILE A 2 -5.68 10.70 -28.06
N LYS A 3 -5.89 11.63 -27.13
CA LYS A 3 -4.85 12.51 -26.62
C LYS A 3 -4.46 12.01 -25.24
N PHE A 4 -3.24 11.53 -25.09
CA PHE A 4 -2.69 11.10 -23.81
C PHE A 4 -2.08 12.29 -23.08
N ASP A 5 -2.32 12.37 -21.77
CA ASP A 5 -1.81 13.42 -20.89
C ASP A 5 -1.09 12.76 -19.69
N PRO A 6 0.22 12.97 -19.50
CA PRO A 6 1.12 13.66 -20.42
C PRO A 6 1.33 12.87 -21.73
N PRO A 7 1.75 13.55 -22.82
CA PRO A 7 2.17 12.90 -24.06
C PRO A 7 3.26 11.84 -23.84
N PHE A 8 3.27 10.77 -24.63
CA PHE A 8 4.23 9.67 -24.51
C PHE A 8 5.70 10.12 -24.68
N GLU A 9 5.95 11.15 -25.48
CA GLU A 9 7.28 11.75 -25.67
C GLU A 9 7.84 12.38 -24.38
N GLU A 10 6.96 12.86 -23.50
CA GLU A 10 7.32 13.51 -22.23
C GLU A 10 7.47 12.50 -21.07
N ARG A 11 7.05 11.24 -21.26
CA ARG A 11 7.12 10.19 -20.24
C ARG A 11 8.52 9.61 -20.09
N GLU A 12 8.85 9.18 -18.88
CA GLU A 12 10.12 8.50 -18.62
C GLU A 12 10.18 7.13 -19.29
N THR A 13 11.38 6.66 -19.62
CA THR A 13 11.56 5.39 -20.32
C THR A 13 11.04 4.20 -19.51
N ASP A 14 11.21 4.22 -18.19
CA ASP A 14 10.71 3.17 -17.31
C ASP A 14 9.17 3.13 -17.31
N ASP A 15 8.50 4.29 -17.31
CA ASP A 15 7.03 4.37 -17.43
C ASP A 15 6.56 3.73 -18.74
N LEU A 16 7.25 4.01 -19.85
CA LEU A 16 6.92 3.43 -21.14
C LEU A 16 7.07 1.90 -21.15
N ILE A 17 8.13 1.40 -20.50
CA ILE A 17 8.37 -0.04 -20.35
C ILE A 17 7.25 -0.68 -19.53
N ILE A 18 6.85 -0.06 -18.41
CA ILE A 18 5.76 -0.52 -17.56
C ILE A 18 4.44 -0.55 -18.33
N ILE A 19 4.09 0.53 -19.05
CA ILE A 19 2.85 0.62 -19.85
C ILE A 19 2.83 -0.46 -20.92
N ARG A 20 3.95 -0.70 -21.59
CA ARG A 20 4.06 -1.70 -22.63
C ARG A 20 3.85 -3.12 -22.10
N LYS A 21 4.42 -3.43 -20.93
CA LYS A 21 4.44 -4.77 -20.33
C LYS A 21 3.26 -5.06 -19.39
N SER A 22 2.43 -4.06 -19.08
CA SER A 22 1.25 -4.25 -18.21
C SER A 22 0.19 -5.12 -18.89
N ASP A 23 -0.80 -5.57 -18.10
CA ASP A 23 -1.92 -6.36 -18.61
C ASP A 23 -2.93 -5.50 -19.37
N ASN A 24 -3.77 -6.13 -20.19
CA ASN A 24 -4.80 -5.42 -20.99
C ASN A 24 -5.94 -4.85 -20.12
N SER A 25 -6.01 -5.23 -18.84
CA SER A 25 -6.89 -4.62 -17.84
C SER A 25 -6.44 -3.22 -17.44
N ASP A 26 -5.13 -2.94 -17.52
CA ASP A 26 -4.53 -1.77 -16.89
C ASP A 26 -4.34 -0.64 -17.89
N TRP A 27 -4.06 -0.99 -19.15
CA TRP A 27 -3.86 -0.04 -20.24
C TRP A 27 -4.57 -0.45 -21.52
N GLN A 28 -5.12 0.55 -22.21
CA GLN A 28 -5.72 0.40 -23.54
C GLN A 28 -4.66 -0.09 -24.55
N PRO A 29 -5.00 -0.99 -25.50
CA PRO A 29 -4.07 -1.49 -26.51
C PRO A 29 -3.37 -0.38 -27.30
N GLU A 30 -4.07 0.72 -27.59
CA GLU A 30 -3.53 1.88 -28.29
C GLU A 30 -2.41 2.57 -27.50
N ALA A 31 -2.52 2.61 -26.17
CA ALA A 31 -1.49 3.17 -25.30
C ALA A 31 -0.23 2.30 -25.30
N LYS A 32 -0.39 0.97 -25.35
CA LYS A 32 0.74 0.04 -25.42
C LYS A 32 1.49 0.12 -26.74
N GLU A 33 0.77 0.23 -27.84
CA GLU A 33 1.37 0.42 -29.15
C GLU A 33 2.09 1.77 -29.25
N GLU A 34 1.54 2.83 -28.65
CA GLU A 34 2.22 4.13 -28.63
C GLU A 34 3.48 4.09 -27.75
N ALA A 35 3.43 3.44 -26.59
CA ALA A 35 4.61 3.20 -25.75
C ALA A 35 5.71 2.43 -26.51
N LYS A 36 5.32 1.39 -27.25
CA LYS A 36 6.24 0.59 -28.05
C LYS A 36 6.92 1.40 -29.15
N LYS A 37 6.17 2.25 -29.87
CA LYS A 37 6.75 3.13 -30.89
C LYS A 37 7.76 4.10 -30.29
N GLU A 38 7.42 4.70 -29.16
CA GLU A 38 8.30 5.66 -28.49
C GLU A 38 9.57 4.98 -27.93
N LEU A 39 9.45 3.77 -27.36
CA LEU A 39 10.60 2.96 -26.94
C LEU A 39 11.52 2.61 -28.12
N PHE A 40 10.94 2.26 -29.28
CA PHE A 40 11.71 1.98 -30.48
C PHE A 40 12.39 3.25 -31.04
N LYS A 41 11.71 4.41 -31.00
CA LYS A 41 12.27 5.72 -31.35
C LYS A 41 13.45 6.10 -30.46
N ARG A 42 13.43 5.67 -29.18
CA ARG A 42 14.54 5.81 -28.23
C ARG A 42 15.66 4.78 -28.41
N GLY A 43 15.52 3.84 -29.37
CA GLY A 43 16.56 2.89 -29.73
C GLY A 43 16.67 1.67 -28.82
N LEU A 44 15.61 1.35 -28.06
CA LEU A 44 15.58 0.18 -27.18
C LEU A 44 15.13 -1.09 -27.93
N ASP A 45 15.90 -2.15 -27.78
CA ASP A 45 15.56 -3.49 -28.27
C ASP A 45 14.69 -4.26 -27.25
N GLU A 46 13.99 -5.31 -27.70
CA GLU A 46 13.11 -6.12 -26.86
C GLU A 46 13.85 -6.70 -25.64
N LEU A 47 15.07 -7.19 -25.85
CA LEU A 47 15.88 -7.78 -24.79
C LEU A 47 16.27 -6.76 -23.71
N GLN A 48 16.49 -5.51 -24.09
CA GLN A 48 16.77 -4.43 -23.14
C GLN A 48 15.52 -4.06 -22.34
N ILE A 49 14.37 -4.05 -22.99
CA ILE A 49 13.07 -3.77 -22.37
C ILE A 49 12.70 -4.87 -21.38
N ASP A 50 12.90 -6.14 -21.74
CA ASP A 50 12.63 -7.29 -20.87
C ASP A 50 13.51 -7.27 -19.63
N ASN A 51 14.82 -7.10 -19.82
CA ASN A 51 15.76 -7.02 -18.71
C ASN A 51 15.41 -5.86 -17.77
N ARG A 52 15.16 -4.67 -18.32
CA ARG A 52 14.80 -3.50 -17.52
C ARG A 52 13.47 -3.70 -16.77
N TYR A 53 12.48 -4.31 -17.40
CA TYR A 53 11.21 -4.62 -16.74
C TYR A 53 11.40 -5.58 -15.57
N SER A 54 12.20 -6.63 -15.74
CA SER A 54 12.50 -7.56 -14.64
C SER A 54 13.22 -6.89 -13.46
N GLU A 55 14.14 -5.96 -13.74
CA GLU A 55 14.81 -5.17 -12.69
C GLU A 55 13.80 -4.31 -11.92
N LEU A 56 12.87 -3.66 -12.64
CA LEU A 56 11.82 -2.84 -12.03
C LEU A 56 10.88 -3.70 -11.16
N GLU A 57 10.50 -4.89 -11.63
CA GLU A 57 9.64 -5.82 -10.88
C GLU A 57 10.30 -6.26 -9.55
N ILE A 58 11.60 -6.53 -9.57
CA ILE A 58 12.38 -6.83 -8.36
C ILE A 58 12.36 -5.63 -7.41
N GLN A 59 12.62 -4.41 -7.92
CA GLN A 59 12.62 -3.20 -7.09
C GLN A 59 11.24 -2.91 -6.47
N PHE A 60 10.17 -3.01 -7.25
CA PHE A 60 8.81 -2.85 -6.74
C PHE A 60 8.50 -3.88 -5.65
N THR A 61 8.90 -5.13 -5.86
CA THR A 61 8.70 -6.20 -4.88
C THR A 61 9.49 -5.93 -3.59
N GLU A 62 10.73 -5.44 -3.70
CA GLU A 62 11.54 -5.06 -2.54
C GLU A 62 10.93 -3.89 -1.75
N ILE A 63 10.51 -2.83 -2.45
CA ILE A 63 9.85 -1.67 -1.83
C ILE A 63 8.57 -2.12 -1.11
N LEU A 64 7.72 -2.90 -1.78
CA LEU A 64 6.50 -3.41 -1.19
C LEU A 64 6.77 -4.26 0.05
N ASN A 65 7.80 -5.12 0.01
CA ASN A 65 8.21 -5.91 1.16
C ASN A 65 8.73 -5.06 2.32
N ILE A 66 9.44 -3.96 2.03
CA ILE A 66 9.88 -3.01 3.05
C ILE A 66 8.67 -2.30 3.67
N GLU A 67 7.74 -1.81 2.85
CA GLU A 67 6.51 -1.17 3.34
C GLU A 67 5.68 -2.11 4.21
N ILE A 68 5.49 -3.36 3.80
CA ILE A 68 4.78 -4.37 4.60
C ILE A 68 5.50 -4.62 5.93
N LYS A 69 6.83 -4.71 5.94
CA LYS A 69 7.61 -4.88 7.18
C LYS A 69 7.46 -3.67 8.10
N LEU A 70 7.58 -2.46 7.56
CA LEU A 70 7.41 -1.22 8.32
C LEU A 70 5.98 -1.12 8.89
N ALA A 71 4.96 -1.46 8.09
CA ALA A 71 3.57 -1.50 8.52
C ALA A 71 3.33 -2.57 9.61
N ALA A 72 3.98 -3.74 9.49
CA ALA A 72 3.88 -4.81 10.47
C ALA A 72 4.48 -4.42 11.83
N GLU A 73 5.57 -3.64 11.82
CA GLU A 73 6.27 -3.13 13.01
C GLU A 73 5.65 -1.85 13.59
N GLU A 74 4.75 -1.20 12.86
CA GLU A 74 4.11 0.01 13.33
C GLU A 74 3.21 -0.26 14.54
N ASP A 75 3.26 0.64 15.51
CA ASP A 75 2.46 0.59 16.73
C ASP A 75 1.72 1.92 16.92
N TYR A 76 0.67 1.89 17.73
CA TYR A 76 -0.01 3.12 18.14
C TYR A 76 0.91 4.02 18.94
N SER A 77 0.84 5.31 18.66
CA SER A 77 1.42 6.34 19.50
C SER A 77 0.80 6.34 20.90
N PHE A 78 1.50 6.94 21.86
CA PHE A 78 1.03 7.00 23.25
C PHE A 78 -0.37 7.65 23.39
N LEU A 79 -0.64 8.72 22.62
CA LEU A 79 -1.92 9.41 22.65
C LEU A 79 -3.04 8.55 22.06
N GLU A 80 -2.78 7.85 20.95
CA GLU A 80 -3.73 6.92 20.34
C GLU A 80 -4.05 5.76 21.28
N LYS A 81 -3.05 5.25 22.01
CA LYS A 81 -3.26 4.20 23.03
C LYS A 81 -4.23 4.66 24.13
N ILE A 82 -4.05 5.87 24.65
CA ILE A 82 -4.97 6.45 25.66
C ILE A 82 -6.37 6.62 25.07
N TRP A 83 -6.46 7.09 23.83
CA TRP A 83 -7.74 7.28 23.14
C TRP A 83 -8.50 5.97 22.98
N ILE A 84 -7.82 4.90 22.54
CA ILE A 84 -8.40 3.56 22.40
C ILE A 84 -8.88 3.02 23.75
N ILE A 85 -8.11 3.21 24.83
CA ILE A 85 -8.50 2.77 26.17
C ILE A 85 -9.77 3.50 26.65
N MET A 86 -9.82 4.82 26.47
CA MET A 86 -10.93 5.66 26.94
C MET A 86 -12.22 5.41 26.14
N PHE A 87 -12.09 5.24 24.83
CA PHE A 87 -13.21 5.03 23.90
C PHE A 87 -13.30 3.58 23.40
N TRP A 88 -12.87 2.62 24.23
CA TRP A 88 -12.83 1.20 23.88
C TRP A 88 -14.16 0.65 23.31
N PRO A 89 -15.37 1.06 23.75
CA PRO A 89 -16.60 0.50 23.21
C PRO A 89 -16.80 0.83 21.73
N LYS A 90 -16.36 2.02 21.30
CA LYS A 90 -16.43 2.44 19.90
C LYS A 90 -15.41 1.67 19.05
N GLU A 91 -14.22 1.43 19.61
CA GLU A 91 -13.15 0.70 18.95
C GLU A 91 -13.47 -0.77 18.71
N VAL A 92 -14.26 -1.42 19.57
CA VAL A 92 -14.69 -2.83 19.35
C VAL A 92 -15.43 -3.03 18.02
N PHE A 93 -16.21 -2.03 17.60
CA PHE A 93 -17.00 -2.10 16.37
C PHE A 93 -16.31 -1.47 15.15
N HIS A 94 -15.15 -0.83 15.35
CA HIS A 94 -14.45 -0.13 14.29
C HIS A 94 -13.40 -1.05 13.63
N GLU A 95 -13.30 -1.01 12.30
CA GLU A 95 -12.15 -1.41 11.48
C GLU A 95 -11.40 -2.72 11.86
N TRP A 96 -11.87 -3.86 11.34
CA TRP A 96 -11.19 -5.16 11.45
C TRP A 96 -10.18 -5.43 10.31
N SER A 97 -9.96 -4.45 9.43
CA SER A 97 -9.09 -4.60 8.25
C SER A 97 -7.59 -4.47 8.54
N LEU A 98 -7.20 -3.95 9.71
CA LEU A 98 -5.79 -3.71 10.07
C LEU A 98 -4.89 -4.94 9.85
N LYS A 99 -5.37 -6.14 10.16
CA LYS A 99 -4.61 -7.39 9.93
C LYS A 99 -4.50 -7.75 8.44
N ARG A 100 -5.52 -7.42 7.65
CA ARG A 100 -5.53 -7.62 6.19
C ARG A 100 -4.58 -6.63 5.50
N ASP A 101 -4.44 -5.43 6.07
CA ASP A 101 -3.64 -4.34 5.50
C ASP A 101 -2.16 -4.39 5.96
N GLY A 102 -1.74 -5.46 6.64
CA GLY A 102 -0.34 -5.70 7.05
C GLY A 102 0.04 -5.20 8.44
N TYR A 103 -0.85 -4.47 9.14
CA TYR A 103 -0.59 -3.89 10.47
C TYR A 103 -0.77 -4.90 11.61
N ILE A 104 0.12 -5.89 11.68
CA ILE A 104 0.03 -7.02 12.61
C ILE A 104 0.17 -6.57 14.07
N LEU A 105 1.16 -5.71 14.40
CA LEU A 105 1.36 -5.23 15.77
C LEU A 105 0.20 -4.34 16.25
N LYS A 106 -0.24 -3.37 15.43
CA LYS A 106 -1.43 -2.55 15.75
C LYS A 106 -2.66 -3.41 16.02
N ALA A 107 -2.93 -4.42 15.17
CA ALA A 107 -4.08 -5.30 15.39
C ALA A 107 -4.00 -6.04 16.74
N LYS A 108 -2.81 -6.52 17.12
CA LYS A 108 -2.59 -7.21 18.40
C LYS A 108 -2.72 -6.27 19.59
N HIS A 109 -2.05 -5.11 19.56
CA HIS A 109 -2.08 -4.15 20.67
C HIS A 109 -3.47 -3.54 20.85
N ARG A 110 -4.25 -3.36 19.78
CA ARG A 110 -5.62 -2.87 19.90
C ARG A 110 -6.50 -3.76 20.78
N LEU A 111 -6.45 -5.08 20.59
CA LEU A 111 -7.19 -6.02 21.44
C LEU A 111 -6.73 -5.94 22.91
N GLN A 112 -5.44 -5.76 23.14
CA GLN A 112 -4.90 -5.56 24.49
C GLN A 112 -5.39 -4.25 25.12
N LEU A 113 -5.38 -3.14 24.37
CA LEU A 113 -5.83 -1.83 24.81
C LEU A 113 -7.32 -1.80 25.11
N ILE A 114 -8.15 -2.43 24.25
CA ILE A 114 -9.57 -2.63 24.50
C ILE A 114 -9.77 -3.43 25.78
N GLY A 115 -9.00 -4.52 25.98
CA GLY A 115 -8.99 -5.30 27.21
C GLY A 115 -8.70 -4.47 28.46
N ILE A 116 -7.66 -3.63 28.40
CA ILE A 116 -7.29 -2.72 29.48
C ILE A 116 -8.42 -1.71 29.76
N GLY A 117 -9.00 -1.11 28.72
CA GLY A 117 -10.13 -0.19 28.85
C GLY A 117 -11.34 -0.84 29.53
N MET A 118 -11.67 -2.07 29.15
CA MET A 118 -12.74 -2.85 29.81
C MET A 118 -12.44 -3.10 31.29
N ILE A 119 -11.21 -3.51 31.63
CA ILE A 119 -10.81 -3.77 33.03
C ILE A 119 -10.91 -2.48 33.86
N ILE A 120 -10.39 -1.37 33.36
CA ILE A 120 -10.47 -0.07 34.04
C ILE A 120 -11.92 0.32 34.27
N TYR A 121 -12.78 0.16 33.26
CA TYR A 121 -14.20 0.47 33.37
C TYR A 121 -14.91 -0.37 34.45
N ILE A 122 -14.63 -1.68 34.51
CA ILE A 122 -15.17 -2.57 35.55
C ILE A 122 -14.70 -2.14 36.94
N LEU A 123 -13.41 -1.83 37.10
CA LEU A 123 -12.86 -1.37 38.38
C LEU A 123 -13.52 -0.07 38.86
N LEU A 124 -13.76 0.87 37.95
CA LEU A 124 -14.45 2.12 38.28
C LEU A 124 -15.87 1.85 38.80
N ILE A 125 -16.64 1.00 38.11
CA ILE A 125 -17.99 0.62 38.55
C ILE A 125 -17.95 0.00 39.95
N ILE A 126 -17.07 -0.98 40.17
CA ILE A 126 -16.95 -1.65 41.47
C ILE A 126 -16.54 -0.67 42.58
N SER A 127 -15.61 0.24 42.30
CA SER A 127 -15.16 1.26 43.28
C SER A 127 -16.20 2.34 43.57
N SER A 128 -17.14 2.55 42.65
CA SER A 128 -18.24 3.52 42.78
C SER A 128 -19.50 2.96 43.44
N LEU A 129 -19.53 1.64 43.67
CA LEU A 129 -20.59 0.90 44.34
C LEU A 129 -20.31 0.78 45.85
#